data_AF-A0A563EPG6-F1
#
_entry.id   AF-A0A563EPG6-F1
#
_cell.length_a   1.000
_cell.length_b   1.000
_cell.length_c   1.000
_cell.angle_alpha   90.00
_cell.angle_beta   90.00
_cell.angle_gamma   90.00
#
_symmetry.space_group_name_H-M   'P 1'
#
loop_
_entity.id
_entity.type
_entity.pdbx_description
1 polymer ?
#
loop_
_entity_poly.entity_id
_entity_poly.type
_entity_poly.pdbx_seq_one_letter_code
_entity_poly.pdbx_strand_id
1 'polypeptide(L)'
;MPKYLRAVLVAAAVAVATITGATAAQADVVTSESVTTAEGVVVTTYSNGVVTREAPEGTAEAADTSCTGHAVCFWKQTNYRGDKYEVSVTDRDCWNVYPGQPNKIYIVKSLKVGGSTAISSMRTGQNCHGTPSMSYRPGARVPSTTFYMKSFR
;
A
#
# COMPACT_ATOMS: atom_id res chain seq x y z
N MET A 1 30.40 22.61 37.54
CA MET A 1 30.33 21.18 37.15
C MET A 1 29.62 20.45 38.28
N PRO A 2 28.38 19.96 38.10
CA PRO A 2 28.03 18.73 37.36
C PRO A 2 26.88 18.95 36.33
N LYS A 3 26.92 18.36 35.13
CA LYS A 3 26.38 17.04 34.71
C LYS A 3 24.89 16.83 35.03
N TYR A 4 24.01 16.78 34.00
CA TYR A 4 22.96 15.75 33.86
C TYR A 4 22.57 15.55 32.39
N LEU A 5 23.06 14.44 31.82
CA LEU A 5 22.49 13.75 30.66
C LEU A 5 21.06 13.31 31.01
N ARG A 6 20.08 13.58 30.16
CA ARG A 6 18.80 12.85 30.16
C ARG A 6 18.82 11.89 28.98
N ALA A 7 19.05 10.62 29.28
CA ALA A 7 18.77 9.52 28.37
C ALA A 7 17.26 9.26 28.39
N VAL A 8 16.61 9.34 27.23
CA VAL A 8 15.23 8.89 27.04
C VAL A 8 15.31 7.45 26.52
N LEU A 9 14.93 6.51 27.38
CA LEU A 9 14.68 5.12 27.01
C LEU A 9 13.36 5.05 26.25
N VAL A 10 13.40 4.71 24.96
CA VAL A 10 12.23 4.30 24.19
C VAL A 10 12.24 2.78 24.15
N ALA A 11 11.36 2.15 24.93
CA ALA A 11 11.11 0.73 24.86
C ALA A 11 10.13 0.47 23.70
N ALA A 12 10.63 -0.09 22.59
CA ALA A 12 9.79 -0.61 21.52
C ALA A 12 9.38 -2.05 21.87
N ALA A 13 8.08 -2.27 22.09
CA ALA A 13 7.53 -3.62 22.23
C ALA A 13 7.39 -4.24 20.83
N VAL A 14 8.25 -5.20 20.51
CA VAL A 14 8.17 -6.01 19.28
C VAL A 14 7.22 -7.17 19.56
N ALA A 15 5.99 -7.11 19.04
CA ALA A 15 5.06 -8.23 19.10
C ALA A 15 5.28 -9.14 17.88
N VAL A 16 6.04 -10.22 18.05
CA VAL A 16 6.22 -11.27 17.04
C VAL A 16 5.08 -12.27 17.17
N ALA A 17 4.13 -12.26 16.23
CA ALA A 17 3.09 -13.27 16.15
C ALA A 17 3.50 -14.40 15.19
N THR A 18 3.95 -15.54 15.73
CA THR A 18 4.17 -16.77 14.97
C THR A 18 2.88 -17.58 14.89
N ILE A 19 2.34 -17.76 13.68
CA ILE A 19 1.21 -18.67 13.43
C ILE A 19 1.77 -19.99 12.89
N THR A 20 1.60 -21.08 13.64
CA THR A 20 1.89 -22.45 13.19
C THR A 20 0.60 -23.25 13.02
N GLY A 21 0.35 -23.78 11.83
CA GLY A 21 -0.59 -24.89 11.66
C GLY A 21 -1.23 -25.09 10.28
N ALA A 22 -0.89 -26.23 9.67
CA ALA A 22 -1.62 -27.03 8.66
C ALA A 22 -1.49 -26.69 7.16
N THR A 23 -1.26 -27.77 6.41
CA THR A 23 -0.81 -27.90 5.01
C THR A 23 -1.90 -27.69 3.95
N ALA A 24 -1.66 -26.80 2.97
CA ALA A 24 -2.21 -26.86 1.61
C ALA A 24 -1.54 -25.76 0.73
N ALA A 25 -0.89 -26.18 -0.36
CA ALA A 25 -0.15 -25.36 -1.34
C ALA A 25 0.97 -24.49 -0.72
N GLN A 26 2.16 -24.49 -1.33
CA GLN A 26 3.16 -23.45 -1.04
C GLN A 26 2.60 -22.11 -1.55
N ALA A 27 1.74 -21.48 -0.74
CA ALA A 27 1.65 -20.04 -0.72
C ALA A 27 3.01 -19.58 -0.24
N ASP A 28 3.77 -18.93 -1.12
CA ASP A 28 4.95 -18.20 -0.72
C ASP A 28 4.55 -17.36 0.50
N VAL A 29 5.11 -17.68 1.66
CA VAL A 29 4.75 -16.97 2.90
C VAL A 29 5.45 -15.63 2.79
N VAL A 30 4.78 -14.68 2.14
CA VAL A 30 5.24 -13.29 2.11
C VAL A 30 5.06 -12.76 3.53
N THR A 31 6.13 -12.81 4.31
CA THR A 31 6.19 -12.12 5.59
C THR A 31 6.20 -10.62 5.36
N SER A 32 5.67 -9.87 6.32
CA SER A 32 5.58 -8.42 6.24
C SER A 32 5.80 -7.79 7.61
N GLU A 33 6.46 -6.64 7.63
CA GLU A 33 6.65 -5.80 8.80
C GLU A 33 5.92 -4.47 8.59
N SER A 34 5.11 -4.05 9.56
CA SER A 34 4.36 -2.80 9.50
C SER A 34 4.82 -1.84 10.60
N VAL A 35 5.03 -0.59 10.23
CA VAL A 35 5.32 0.52 11.15
C VAL A 35 4.27 1.61 10.94
N THR A 36 3.72 2.11 12.05
CA THR A 36 2.80 3.26 12.04
C THR A 36 3.52 4.49 12.55
N THR A 37 3.56 5.56 11.77
CA THR A 37 4.14 6.83 12.19
C THR A 37 3.27 7.53 13.24
N ALA A 38 3.81 8.56 13.90
CA ALA A 38 3.03 9.38 14.82
C ALA A 38 1.83 10.08 14.16
N GLU A 39 1.88 10.29 12.84
CA GLU A 39 0.81 10.89 12.04
C GLU A 39 -0.23 9.86 11.56
N GLY A 40 -0.05 8.58 11.89
CA GLY A 40 -0.98 7.50 11.52
C GLY A 40 -0.74 6.91 10.13
N VAL A 41 0.37 7.25 9.46
CA VAL A 41 0.77 6.61 8.20
C VAL A 41 1.26 5.20 8.49
N VAL A 42 0.66 4.20 7.84
CA VAL A 42 1.05 2.79 7.96
C VAL A 42 1.95 2.44 6.79
N VAL A 43 3.20 2.09 7.09
CA VAL A 43 4.17 1.60 6.10
C VAL A 43 4.34 0.10 6.32
N THR A 44 4.07 -0.69 5.29
CA THR A 44 4.30 -2.15 5.34
C THR A 44 5.36 -2.54 4.34
N THR A 45 6.42 -3.18 4.82
CA THR A 45 7.50 -3.74 3.99
C THR A 45 7.32 -5.25 3.93
N TYR A 46 7.26 -5.78 2.72
CA TYR A 46 7.08 -7.20 2.45
C TYR A 46 8.45 -7.82 2.14
N SER A 47 8.59 -9.11 2.43
CA SER A 47 9.82 -9.88 2.21
C SER A 47 10.29 -9.91 0.75
N ASN A 48 9.39 -9.68 -0.21
CA ASN A 48 9.72 -9.53 -1.63
C ASN A 48 10.19 -8.10 -2.00
N GLY A 49 10.38 -7.22 -1.03
CA GLY A 49 10.85 -5.84 -1.25
C GLY A 49 9.76 -4.84 -1.62
N VAL A 50 8.51 -5.28 -1.79
CA VAL A 50 7.37 -4.37 -1.97
C VAL A 50 7.16 -3.57 -0.69
N VAL A 51 6.91 -2.27 -0.84
CA VAL A 51 6.54 -1.36 0.23
C VAL A 51 5.18 -0.77 -0.09
N THR A 52 4.24 -0.89 0.85
CA THR A 52 2.97 -0.17 0.80
C THR A 52 2.95 0.93 1.84
N ARG A 53 2.24 2.01 1.52
CA ARG A 53 2.02 3.15 2.42
C ARG A 53 0.55 3.54 2.38
N GLU A 54 -0.12 3.48 3.53
CA GLU A 54 -1.47 3.99 3.72
C GLU A 54 -1.38 5.26 4.57
N ALA A 55 -1.64 6.41 3.94
CA ALA A 55 -1.64 7.70 4.60
C ALA A 55 -3.08 8.22 4.73
N PRO A 56 -3.60 8.44 5.95
CA PRO A 56 -4.94 8.96 6.15
C PRO A 56 -5.06 10.42 5.71
N GLU A 57 -6.26 10.82 5.30
CA GLU A 57 -6.58 12.22 5.00
C GLU A 57 -6.16 13.15 6.15
N GLY A 58 -5.54 14.28 5.80
CA GLY A 58 -5.02 15.26 6.75
C GLY A 58 -3.53 15.14 7.08
N THR A 59 -2.87 14.04 6.67
CA THR A 59 -1.41 13.89 6.78
C THR A 59 -0.65 14.57 5.65
N ALA A 60 0.64 14.85 5.86
CA ALA A 60 1.50 15.41 4.83
C ALA A 60 1.64 14.44 3.64
N GLU A 61 1.79 13.14 3.90
CA GLU A 61 1.87 12.12 2.84
C GLU A 61 0.59 12.03 2.00
N ALA A 62 -0.60 12.16 2.60
CA ALA A 62 -1.85 12.15 1.85
C ALA A 62 -2.04 13.43 1.00
N ALA A 63 -1.58 14.58 1.51
CA ALA A 63 -1.61 15.85 0.79
C ALA A 63 -0.58 15.91 -0.35
N ASP A 64 0.52 15.18 -0.25
CA ASP A 64 1.50 15.07 -1.33
C ASP A 64 0.93 14.26 -2.51
N THR A 65 0.61 14.98 -3.58
CA THR A 65 0.13 14.38 -4.83
C THR A 65 1.23 13.72 -5.65
N SER A 66 2.49 13.75 -5.21
CA SER A 66 3.57 13.03 -5.87
C SER A 66 3.34 11.51 -5.81
N CYS A 67 3.89 10.81 -6.79
CA CYS A 67 3.92 9.36 -6.81
C CYS A 67 5.29 8.93 -7.30
N THR A 68 5.95 8.07 -6.53
CA THR A 68 7.31 7.62 -6.83
C THR A 68 7.39 6.97 -8.21
N GLY A 69 8.53 7.11 -8.91
CA GLY A 69 8.71 6.60 -10.27
C GLY A 69 8.39 5.11 -10.45
N HIS A 70 8.65 4.31 -9.42
CA HIS A 70 8.38 2.87 -9.37
C HIS A 70 7.13 2.51 -8.55
N ALA A 71 6.20 3.44 -8.35
CA ALA A 71 5.03 3.21 -7.52
C ALA A 71 3.71 3.45 -8.27
N VAL A 72 2.63 2.95 -7.67
CA VAL A 72 1.27 3.32 -8.04
C VAL A 72 0.61 3.92 -6.81
N CYS A 73 -0.06 5.05 -6.99
CA CYS A 73 -0.70 5.79 -5.94
C CYS A 73 -2.20 5.93 -6.23
N PHE A 74 -3.02 5.59 -5.24
CA PHE A 74 -4.47 5.59 -5.30
C PHE A 74 -5.04 6.49 -4.22
N TRP A 75 -6.07 7.25 -4.55
CA TRP A 75 -6.73 8.16 -3.60
C TRP A 75 -8.21 7.83 -3.47
N LYS A 76 -8.75 7.96 -2.25
CA LYS A 76 -10.18 7.74 -1.98
C LYS A 76 -11.10 8.89 -2.42
N GLN A 77 -10.55 10.04 -2.81
CA GLN A 77 -11.31 11.13 -3.43
C GLN A 77 -10.76 11.50 -4.82
N THR A 78 -11.50 12.30 -5.56
CA THR A 78 -11.06 12.82 -6.87
C THR A 78 -9.97 13.88 -6.68
N ASN A 79 -9.24 14.18 -7.76
CA ASN A 79 -8.16 15.16 -7.81
C ASN A 79 -7.03 14.92 -6.79
N TYR A 80 -6.72 13.65 -6.53
CA TYR A 80 -5.60 13.22 -5.67
C TYR A 80 -5.76 13.70 -4.22
N ARG A 81 -6.96 13.52 -3.66
CA ARG A 81 -7.33 13.95 -2.29
C ARG A 81 -7.82 12.78 -1.43
N GLY A 82 -7.93 13.03 -0.12
CA GLY A 82 -8.33 12.03 0.87
C GLY A 82 -7.21 11.04 1.17
N ASP A 83 -7.58 9.89 1.73
CA ASP A 83 -6.62 8.82 2.01
C ASP A 83 -5.84 8.44 0.75
N LYS A 84 -4.52 8.30 0.91
CA LYS A 84 -3.59 7.87 -0.13
C LYS A 84 -3.10 6.46 0.18
N TYR A 85 -3.12 5.61 -0.84
CA TYR A 85 -2.51 4.29 -0.83
C TYR A 85 -1.43 4.24 -1.92
N GLU A 86 -0.18 4.08 -1.52
CA GLU A 86 0.97 3.96 -2.42
C GLU A 86 1.56 2.55 -2.31
N VAL A 87 1.91 1.96 -3.45
CA VAL A 87 2.57 0.65 -3.53
C VAL A 87 3.76 0.76 -4.45
N SER A 88 4.96 0.44 -3.97
CA SER A 88 6.13 0.27 -4.83
C SER A 88 6.00 -1.04 -5.59
N VAL A 89 6.03 -0.99 -6.91
CA VAL A 89 5.82 -2.16 -7.76
C VAL A 89 7.14 -2.49 -8.44
N THR A 90 7.80 -3.56 -7.97
CA THR A 90 9.08 -4.05 -8.49
C THR A 90 8.90 -5.11 -9.57
N ASP A 91 7.79 -5.87 -9.51
CA ASP A 91 7.57 -7.06 -10.34
C ASP A 91 6.18 -7.07 -11.00
N ARG A 92 5.95 -8.00 -11.95
CA ARG A 92 4.66 -8.17 -12.66
C ARG A 92 3.62 -8.96 -11.85
N ASP A 93 3.70 -8.91 -10.53
CA ASP A 93 2.90 -9.74 -9.66
C ASP A 93 1.55 -9.12 -9.33
N CYS A 94 0.60 -10.01 -9.03
CA CYS A 94 -0.69 -9.59 -8.56
C CYS A 94 -0.60 -9.09 -7.12
N TRP A 95 -1.05 -7.86 -6.87
CA TRP A 95 -1.06 -7.28 -5.54
C TRP A 95 -2.46 -7.24 -4.94
N ASN A 96 -2.63 -7.85 -3.75
CA ASN A 96 -3.86 -7.67 -2.96
C ASN A 96 -3.75 -6.41 -2.10
N VAL A 97 -4.74 -5.54 -2.17
CA VAL A 97 -4.73 -4.27 -1.40
C VAL A 97 -4.74 -4.54 0.10
N TYR A 98 -5.56 -5.50 0.54
CA TYR A 98 -5.65 -5.94 1.93
C TYR A 98 -5.48 -7.46 2.02
N PRO A 99 -4.23 -7.96 2.07
CA PRO A 99 -3.95 -9.38 2.23
C PRO A 99 -4.61 -9.95 3.48
N GLY A 100 -5.22 -11.14 3.39
CA GLY A 100 -5.93 -11.77 4.52
C GLY A 100 -7.30 -11.15 4.87
N GLN A 101 -7.74 -10.10 4.18
CA GLN A 101 -9.03 -9.43 4.43
C GLN A 101 -9.91 -9.43 3.17
N PRO A 102 -10.50 -10.58 2.78
CA PRO A 102 -11.21 -10.76 1.49
C PRO A 102 -12.42 -9.84 1.28
N ASN A 103 -13.00 -9.33 2.35
CA ASN A 103 -14.18 -8.46 2.31
C ASN A 103 -13.83 -6.97 2.28
N LYS A 104 -12.57 -6.59 2.51
CA LYS A 104 -12.16 -5.18 2.51
C LYS A 104 -11.93 -4.70 1.07
N ILE A 105 -12.43 -3.51 0.75
CA ILE A 105 -12.38 -2.89 -0.57
C ILE A 105 -11.74 -1.52 -0.46
N TYR A 106 -10.90 -1.16 -1.41
CA TYR A 106 -10.41 0.20 -1.60
C TYR A 106 -11.16 0.86 -2.75
N ILE A 107 -11.93 1.91 -2.45
CA ILE A 107 -12.66 2.65 -3.49
C ILE A 107 -11.71 3.70 -4.07
N VAL A 108 -11.15 3.41 -5.24
CA VAL A 108 -10.27 4.33 -5.97
C VAL A 108 -11.11 5.40 -6.64
N LYS A 109 -10.85 6.68 -6.33
CA LYS A 109 -11.49 7.84 -6.96
C LYS A 109 -10.54 8.68 -7.81
N SER A 110 -9.24 8.57 -7.59
CA SER A 110 -8.20 9.06 -8.50
C SER A 110 -6.92 8.24 -8.33
N LEU A 111 -6.05 8.24 -9.35
CA LEU A 111 -4.78 7.50 -9.29
C LEU A 111 -3.67 8.15 -10.13
N LYS A 112 -2.43 7.87 -9.75
CA LYS A 112 -1.23 8.17 -10.53
C LYS A 112 -0.36 6.92 -10.62
N VAL A 113 0.25 6.75 -11.78
CA VAL A 113 1.23 5.68 -12.03
C VAL A 113 2.60 6.33 -12.18
N GLY A 114 3.59 5.79 -11.49
CA GLY A 114 4.99 6.19 -11.60
C GLY A 114 5.52 6.10 -13.03
N GLY A 115 6.60 6.84 -13.31
CA GLY A 115 7.16 6.97 -14.66
C GLY A 115 7.75 5.68 -15.26
N SER A 116 8.07 4.68 -14.44
CA SER A 116 8.67 3.41 -14.86
C SER A 116 7.82 2.18 -14.54
N THR A 117 6.59 2.38 -14.04
CA THR A 117 5.66 1.32 -13.68
C THR A 117 4.43 1.39 -14.58
N ALA A 118 3.79 0.26 -14.86
CA ALA A 118 2.47 0.21 -15.50
C ALA A 118 1.54 -0.65 -14.66
N ILE A 119 0.24 -0.44 -14.79
CA ILE A 119 -0.78 -1.32 -14.24
C ILE A 119 -1.61 -1.84 -15.42
N SER A 120 -1.59 -3.14 -15.62
CA SER A 120 -2.44 -3.84 -16.58
C SER A 120 -3.92 -3.67 -16.26
N SER A 121 -4.30 -3.75 -14.98
CA SER A 121 -5.68 -3.57 -14.51
C SER A 121 -5.77 -3.56 -12.98
N MET A 122 -6.67 -2.75 -12.44
CA MET A 122 -7.26 -2.98 -11.11
C MET A 122 -8.35 -4.05 -11.23
N ARG A 123 -8.64 -4.75 -10.13
CA ARG A 123 -9.52 -5.93 -10.10
C ARG A 123 -10.47 -5.88 -8.91
N THR A 124 -11.73 -6.26 -9.15
CA THR A 124 -12.78 -6.28 -8.11
C THR A 124 -12.69 -7.47 -7.17
N GLY A 125 -11.92 -8.50 -7.53
CA GLY A 125 -11.60 -9.67 -6.69
C GLY A 125 -10.17 -9.61 -6.14
N GLN A 126 -9.86 -10.49 -5.18
CA GLN A 126 -8.50 -10.77 -4.75
C GLN A 126 -7.76 -11.64 -5.78
N ASN A 127 -6.44 -11.72 -5.68
CA ASN A 127 -5.56 -12.52 -6.54
C ASN A 127 -5.80 -12.25 -8.03
N CYS A 128 -6.16 -11.01 -8.37
CA CYS A 128 -6.39 -10.51 -9.72
C CYS A 128 -7.55 -11.17 -10.46
N HIS A 129 -8.50 -11.73 -9.71
CA HIS A 129 -9.78 -12.19 -10.22
C HIS A 129 -10.83 -11.08 -10.30
N GLY A 130 -11.95 -11.38 -10.95
CA GLY A 130 -13.06 -10.46 -11.11
C GLY A 130 -12.89 -9.48 -12.27
N THR A 131 -13.78 -8.49 -12.31
CA THR A 131 -13.88 -7.51 -13.40
C THR A 131 -12.62 -6.63 -13.42
N PRO A 132 -11.93 -6.54 -14.57
CA PRO A 132 -10.80 -5.62 -14.74
C PRO A 132 -11.26 -4.17 -14.96
N SER A 133 -10.46 -3.22 -14.49
CA SER A 133 -10.44 -1.87 -15.06
C SER A 133 -9.75 -1.86 -16.43
N MET A 134 -9.72 -0.69 -17.08
CA MET A 134 -8.76 -0.46 -18.16
C MET A 134 -7.30 -0.50 -17.65
N SER A 135 -6.35 -0.61 -18.57
CA SER A 135 -4.92 -0.50 -18.26
C SER A 135 -4.48 0.95 -18.14
N TYR A 136 -3.43 1.20 -17.36
CA TYR A 136 -2.83 2.52 -17.20
C TYR A 136 -1.32 2.44 -17.46
N ARG A 137 -0.86 3.31 -18.35
CA ARG A 137 0.53 3.39 -18.80
C ARG A 137 1.43 4.06 -17.74
N PRO A 138 2.75 3.92 -17.86
CA PRO A 138 3.67 4.70 -17.03
C PRO A 138 3.41 6.20 -17.13
N GLY A 139 3.46 6.89 -15.99
CA GLY A 139 3.16 8.32 -15.88
C GLY A 139 1.68 8.68 -15.99
N ALA A 140 0.76 7.71 -16.06
CA ALA A 140 -0.67 7.99 -16.14
C ALA A 140 -1.17 8.82 -14.95
N ARG A 141 -2.07 9.76 -15.24
CA ARG A 141 -2.70 10.67 -14.27
C ARG A 141 -4.20 10.65 -14.48
N VAL A 142 -4.93 10.12 -13.51
CA VAL A 142 -6.39 9.96 -13.58
C VAL A 142 -7.02 10.76 -12.44
N PRO A 143 -7.44 12.02 -12.68
CA PRO A 143 -7.97 12.88 -11.62
C PRO A 143 -9.37 12.46 -11.16
N SER A 144 -10.09 11.67 -11.96
CA SER A 144 -11.42 11.19 -11.59
C SER A 144 -11.65 9.79 -12.14
N THR A 145 -12.02 8.87 -11.27
CA THR A 145 -12.48 7.52 -11.58
C THR A 145 -13.39 7.03 -10.46
N THR A 146 -13.94 5.84 -10.59
CA THR A 146 -14.53 5.10 -9.47
C THR A 146 -14.31 3.63 -9.73
N PHE A 147 -13.51 2.99 -8.90
CA PHE A 147 -13.25 1.56 -8.99
C PHE A 147 -13.20 0.92 -7.61
N TYR A 148 -13.91 -0.19 -7.43
CA TYR A 148 -13.96 -0.96 -6.20
C TYR A 148 -12.84 -2.00 -6.22
N MET A 149 -11.64 -1.59 -5.81
CA MET A 149 -10.41 -2.37 -5.93
C MET A 149 -10.22 -3.32 -4.76
N LYS A 150 -9.91 -4.59 -5.07
CA LYS A 150 -9.39 -5.57 -4.10
C LYS A 150 -7.97 -6.03 -4.45
N SER A 151 -7.62 -6.02 -5.73
CA SER A 151 -6.25 -6.29 -6.18
C SER A 151 -5.92 -5.51 -7.46
N PHE A 152 -4.65 -5.50 -7.86
CA PHE A 152 -4.20 -4.94 -9.15
C PHE A 152 -2.93 -5.65 -9.65
N ARG A 153 -2.64 -5.49 -10.95
CA ARG A 153 -1.43 -5.98 -11.62
C ARG A 153 -1.06 -5.02 -12.73
#